data_AF-A0A353P9M1-F1
#
_entry.id   AF-A0A353P9M1-F1
#
_cell.length_a   1.000
_cell.length_b   1.000
_cell.length_c   1.000
_cell.angle_alpha   90.00
_cell.angle_beta   90.00
_cell.angle_gamma   90.00
#
_symmetry.space_group_name_H-M   'P 1'
#
loop_
_entity.id
_entity.type
_entity.pdbx_description
1 polymer ?
#
loop_
_entity_poly.entity_id
_entity_poly.type
_entity_poly.pdbx_seq_one_letter_code
_entity_poly.pdbx_strand_id
1 'polypeptide(L)' 'GGVPMATPVFDGAEESEIKAMLRLADLPESGQLQLFDGRTGESFARPVTVGYMYML' A
#
# COMPACT_ATOMS: atom_id res chain seq x y z
N GLY A 1 -6.62 6.96 11.42
CA GLY A 1 -5.49 7.85 11.73
C GLY A 1 -4.27 7.31 11.01
N GLY A 2 -3.42 8.17 10.46
CA GLY A 2 -2.18 7.78 9.78
C GLY A 2 -1.01 8.60 10.30
N VAL A 3 0.20 8.12 10.10
CA VAL A 3 1.43 8.88 10.36
C VAL A 3 1.71 9.73 9.11
N PRO A 4 1.76 11.07 9.20
CA PRO A 4 2.12 11.91 8.07
C PRO A 4 3.54 11.57 7.59
N MET A 5 3.69 11.39 6.28
CA MET A 5 4.97 11.12 5.64
C MET A 5 5.38 12.32 4.79
N ALA A 6 6.69 12.61 4.77
CA ALA A 6 7.26 13.67 3.94
C ALA A 6 8.37 13.07 3.08
N THR A 7 8.29 13.27 1.76
CA THR A 7 9.32 12.88 0.80
C THR A 7 9.79 14.15 0.08
N PRO A 8 11.06 14.55 0.20
CA PRO A 8 11.62 15.65 -0.59
C PRO A 8 11.48 15.40 -2.09
N VAL A 9 11.41 16.47 -2.87
CA VAL A 9 11.19 16.39 -4.33
C VAL A 9 12.42 15.88 -5.09
N PHE A 10 13.63 16.13 -4.57
CA PHE A 10 14.90 15.74 -5.22
C PHE A 10 15.64 14.61 -4.51
N ASP A 11 15.17 14.21 -3.33
CA ASP A 11 15.76 13.16 -2.50
C ASP A 11 14.60 12.38 -1.86
N GLY A 12 13.90 11.65 -2.71
CA GLY A 12 12.66 10.98 -2.33
C GLY A 12 12.91 9.69 -1.57
N ALA A 13 11.86 9.17 -0.93
CA ALA A 13 11.93 7.88 -0.25
C ALA A 13 12.32 6.77 -1.24
N GLU A 14 13.29 5.94 -0.87
CA GLU A 14 13.71 4.79 -1.66
C GLU A 14 12.72 3.62 -1.51
N GLU A 15 12.69 2.72 -2.50
CA GLU A 15 11.83 1.53 -2.46
C GLU A 15 12.15 0.62 -1.24
N SER A 16 13.42 0.57 -0.85
CA SER A 16 13.90 -0.16 0.32
C SER A 16 13.26 0.36 1.62
N GLU A 17 13.12 1.68 1.75
CA GLU A 17 12.50 2.36 2.89
C GLU A 17 10.99 2.12 2.91
N ILE A 18 10.33 2.18 1.75
CA ILE A 18 8.91 1.87 1.62
C ILE A 18 8.62 0.43 2.06
N LYS A 19 9.43 -0.53 1.59
CA LYS A 19 9.30 -1.95 1.98
C LYS A 19 9.56 -2.17 3.46
N ALA A 20 10.54 -1.48 4.05
CA ALA A 20 10.81 -1.54 5.48
C ALA A 20 9.62 -1.03 6.31
N MET A 21 8.99 0.06 5.87
CA MET A 21 7.80 0.62 6.53
C MET A 21 6.57 -0.28 6.39
N LEU A 22 6.36 -0.90 5.23
CA LEU A 22 5.30 -1.91 5.04
C LEU A 22 5.51 -3.11 5.98
N ARG A 23 6.74 -3.61 6.07
CA ARG A 23 7.10 -4.70 6.97
C ARG A 23 6.91 -4.34 8.44
N LEU A 24 7.29 -3.13 8.85
CA LEU A 24 7.08 -2.63 10.21
C LEU A 24 5.59 -2.55 10.59
N ALA A 25 4.72 -2.33 9.60
CA ALA A 25 3.28 -2.28 9.77
C ALA A 25 2.59 -3.65 9.61
N ASP A 26 3.35 -4.76 9.54
CA ASP A 26 2.86 -6.11 9.25
C ASP A 26 2.05 -6.21 7.93
N LEU A 27 2.42 -5.40 6.93
CA LEU A 27 1.82 -5.40 5.60
C LEU A 27 2.74 -6.09 4.57
N PRO A 28 2.16 -6.66 3.49
CA PRO A 28 2.96 -7.21 2.39
C PRO A 28 3.84 -6.13 1.74
N GLU A 29 5.11 -6.45 1.53
CA GLU A 29 6.10 -5.56 0.88
C GLU A 29 5.75 -5.22 -0.57
N SER A 30 4.87 -6.00 -1.21
CA SER A 30 4.37 -5.71 -2.55
C SER A 30 3.34 -4.59 -2.59
N GLY A 31 2.78 -4.20 -1.44
CA GLY A 31 1.61 -3.30 -1.37
C GLY A 31 0.33 -3.92 -1.93
N GLN A 32 0.31 -5.23 -2.18
CA GLN A 32 -0.84 -5.94 -2.73
C GLN A 32 -1.53 -6.80 -1.69
N LEU A 33 -2.87 -6.82 -1.73
CA LEU A 33 -3.72 -7.58 -0.82
C LEU A 33 -4.74 -8.41 -1.61
N GLN A 34 -5.22 -9.50 -0.99
CA GLN A 34 -6.37 -10.23 -1.50
C GLN A 34 -7.63 -9.41 -1.25
N LEU A 35 -8.32 -9.03 -2.32
CA LEU A 35 -9.61 -8.37 -2.23
C LEU A 35 -10.74 -9.35 -2.57
N PHE A 36 -11.96 -8.96 -2.17
CA PHE A 36 -13.19 -9.69 -2.41
C PHE A 36 -14.19 -8.79 -3.15
N ASP A 37 -14.93 -9.35 -4.09
CA ASP A 37 -16.00 -8.64 -4.80
C ASP A 37 -17.14 -8.34 -3.83
N GLY A 38 -17.46 -7.05 -3.65
CA GLY A 38 -18.53 -6.60 -2.76
C GLY A 38 -19.94 -6.99 -3.19
N ARG A 39 -20.14 -7.50 -4.41
CA ARG A 39 -21.43 -7.99 -4.92
C ARG A 39 -21.64 -9.48 -4.67
N THR A 40 -20.60 -10.30 -4.82
CA THR A 40 -20.70 -11.77 -4.74
C THR A 40 -20.03 -12.37 -3.51
N GLY A 41 -19.06 -11.68 -2.91
CA GLY A 41 -18.22 -12.18 -1.82
C GLY A 41 -17.05 -13.06 -2.29
N GLU A 42 -16.86 -13.26 -3.59
CA GLU A 42 -15.77 -14.08 -4.13
C GLU A 42 -14.44 -13.32 -4.13
N SER A 43 -13.33 -14.05 -3.94
CA SER A 43 -11.99 -13.48 -4.03
C SER A 43 -11.60 -13.17 -5.48
N PHE A 44 -10.96 -12.02 -5.73
CA PHE A 44 -10.35 -11.77 -7.05
C PHE A 44 -9.25 -12.78 -7.36
N ALA A 45 -9.08 -13.12 -8.64
CA ALA A 45 -8.11 -14.11 -9.11
C ALA A 45 -6.64 -13.71 -8.90
N ARG A 46 -6.36 -12.42 -8.72
CA ARG A 46 -5.01 -11.88 -8.48
C ARG A 46 -5.04 -10.90 -7.33
N PRO A 47 -3.96 -10.80 -6.54
CA PRO A 47 -3.83 -9.78 -5.52
C PRO A 47 -3.82 -8.38 -6.17
N VAL A 48 -4.38 -7.41 -5.44
CA VAL A 48 -4.63 -6.06 -5.94
C VAL A 48 -3.83 -5.06 -5.12
N THR A 49 -3.20 -4.08 -5.78
CA THR A 49 -2.50 -2.99 -5.09
C THR A 49 -3.53 -2.09 -4.38
N VAL A 50 -3.37 -1.94 -3.07
CA VAL A 50 -4.24 -1.10 -2.25
C VAL A 50 -3.39 -0.12 -1.47
N GLY A 51 -3.83 1.13 -1.41
CA GLY A 51 -3.13 2.17 -0.68
C GLY A 51 -3.96 3.44 -0.55
N TYR A 52 -3.38 4.42 0.12
CA TYR A 52 -3.95 5.75 0.22
C TYR A 52 -3.36 6.64 -0.87
N MET A 53 -4.24 7.27 -1.65
CA MET A 53 -3.88 8.29 -2.62
C MET A 53 -4.63 9.58 -2.29
N TYR A 54 -3.93 10.71 -2.37
CA TYR A 54 -4.55 12.01 -2.25
C TYR A 54 -5.29 12.34 -3.56
N MET A 55 -6.60 12.60 -3.50
CA MET A 55 -7.45 12.96 -4.64
C MET A 55 -8.02 14.38 -4.48
N LEU A 56 -8.20 15.09 -5.60
CA LEU A 56 -8.75 16.46 -5.68
C LEU A 56 -10.13 16.46 -6.34
#